data_AF-A0AAN8WL90-F1
#
_entry.id   AF-A0AAN8WL90-F1
#
_cell.length_a   1.000
_cell.length_b   1.000
_cell.length_c   1.000
_cell.angle_alpha   90.00
_cell.angle_beta   90.00
_cell.angle_gamma   90.00
#
_symmetry.space_group_name_H-M   'P 1'
#
loop_
_entity.id
_entity.type
_entity.pdbx_description
1 polymer ?
#
loop_
_entity_poly.entity_id
_entity_poly.type
_entity_poly.pdbx_seq_one_letter_code
_entity_poly.pdbx_strand_id
1 'polypeptide(L)'
;EVIGKVEVWTLELIIMLYLHRVTSAHPRAVARQASLQSLTTDPWPFNNNCSVIASRKQLLEEKHAKFVREALPELLSLLAGHLQVEDCEKKKKTADKRTARELLSFMKSAGVLSVDVVRAFALIIGASIRGDKSERDLLSVATDKNNCYKSGYLSKKNAFQKGLFEQWLLDGLDWAPHGEWLCVRRGCRLLWPVVALNSQSHHRLVASSSSGNRLVYICELVDGLTAHVGEEVANCDLKIRRCSKANIYVLQPTRNAVIHKCHDARIVLGPVAGRIRLSECRNCVIVCAARSLVIADCRGITVHTLTPQRPVLVGSRTQGITLAPLNIYYPKLKQHMMQAQLHSLINMWNRPLHLGSEGVLSGACEVMSPDDFQLLVIPFIQTPPMDGRPPLLPPGLPHEFAKSVEDAGKCVSSFRAEVKDANLSPEQRIILQKVIDTKFKLWLKETGKQRELDQLEKLTLMLKYERVSKTTSI
;
A
#
# COMPACT_ATOMS: atom_id res chain seq x y z
N GLU A 1 20.79 -41.65 -10.76
CA GLU A 1 19.92 -40.60 -11.34
C GLU A 1 19.13 -39.96 -10.21
N VAL A 2 18.89 -38.64 -10.28
CA VAL A 2 18.15 -37.78 -9.32
C VAL A 2 18.94 -37.27 -8.08
N ILE A 3 20.00 -36.49 -8.33
CA ILE A 3 20.41 -35.35 -7.50
C ILE A 3 21.05 -34.37 -8.50
N GLY A 4 20.43 -33.33 -9.04
CA GLY A 4 19.29 -32.53 -8.67
C GLY A 4 19.73 -31.09 -8.94
N LYS A 5 19.42 -30.53 -10.12
CA LYS A 5 19.69 -29.10 -10.41
C LYS A 5 19.19 -28.29 -9.22
N VAL A 6 20.04 -27.47 -8.61
CA VAL A 6 19.62 -26.61 -7.51
C VAL A 6 18.56 -25.66 -8.06
N GLU A 7 17.31 -25.88 -7.67
CA GLU A 7 16.20 -25.02 -8.09
C GLU A 7 16.39 -23.63 -7.51
N VAL A 8 15.96 -22.60 -8.25
CA VAL A 8 16.06 -21.17 -7.86
C VAL A 8 15.54 -20.93 -6.45
N TRP A 9 14.45 -21.60 -6.06
CA TRP A 9 13.86 -21.54 -4.71
C TRP A 9 14.83 -21.94 -3.58
N THR A 10 15.76 -22.86 -3.85
CA THR A 10 16.78 -23.27 -2.87
C THR A 10 17.80 -22.16 -2.64
N LEU A 11 18.19 -21.46 -3.70
CA LEU A 11 19.11 -20.31 -3.62
C LEU A 11 18.41 -19.12 -2.95
N GLU A 12 17.14 -18.87 -3.25
CA GLU A 12 16.31 -17.88 -2.56
C GLU A 12 16.17 -18.17 -1.07
N LEU A 13 16.01 -19.45 -0.68
CA LEU A 13 15.97 -19.86 0.72
C LEU A 13 17.30 -19.59 1.42
N ILE A 14 18.43 -19.89 0.77
CA ILE A 14 19.76 -19.60 1.31
C ILE A 14 19.95 -18.10 1.53
N ILE A 15 19.51 -17.27 0.58
CA ILE A 15 19.50 -15.81 0.73
C ILE A 15 18.63 -15.39 1.93
N MET A 16 17.44 -15.97 2.10
CA MET A 16 16.56 -15.68 3.24
C MET A 16 17.19 -16.08 4.58
N LEU A 17 17.90 -17.20 4.63
CA LEU A 17 18.59 -17.67 5.84
C LEU A 17 19.80 -16.80 6.17
N TYR A 18 20.55 -16.36 5.16
CA TYR A 18 21.61 -15.39 5.34
C TYR A 18 21.07 -14.06 5.88
N LEU A 19 19.98 -13.56 5.29
CA LEU A 19 19.28 -12.37 5.79
C LEU A 19 18.84 -12.55 7.24
N HIS A 20 18.28 -13.70 7.61
CA HIS A 20 17.93 -14.01 8.99
C HIS A 20 19.15 -13.98 9.91
N ARG A 21 20.28 -14.58 9.52
CA ARG A 21 21.52 -14.60 10.31
C ARG A 21 22.09 -13.20 10.56
N VAL A 22 22.19 -12.38 9.52
CA VAL A 22 22.82 -11.05 9.63
C VAL A 22 21.93 -10.06 10.36
N THR A 23 20.62 -10.17 10.17
CA THR A 23 19.67 -9.15 10.61
C THR A 23 18.86 -9.56 11.83
N SER A 24 19.00 -10.82 12.27
CA SER A 24 18.18 -11.48 13.31
C SER A 24 16.66 -11.44 13.03
N ALA A 25 16.22 -10.99 11.86
CA ALA A 25 14.81 -10.93 11.52
C ALA A 25 14.29 -12.27 11.03
N HIS A 26 13.11 -12.65 11.51
CA HIS A 26 12.48 -13.92 11.17
C HIS A 26 12.33 -14.07 9.63
N PRO A 27 12.60 -15.24 9.03
CA PRO A 27 12.54 -15.44 7.57
C PRO A 27 11.20 -15.04 6.93
N ARG A 28 10.07 -15.24 7.64
CA ARG A 28 8.75 -14.73 7.24
C ARG A 28 8.65 -13.20 7.13
N ALA A 29 9.37 -12.45 7.96
CA ALA A 29 9.42 -10.98 7.87
C ALA A 29 10.23 -10.54 6.64
N VAL A 30 11.35 -11.23 6.38
CA VAL A 30 12.20 -11.01 5.20
C VAL A 30 11.47 -11.38 3.90
N ALA A 31 10.76 -12.51 3.87
CA ALA A 31 9.94 -12.92 2.74
C ALA A 31 8.78 -11.94 2.46
N ARG A 32 8.18 -11.42 3.53
CA ARG A 32 7.17 -10.35 3.43
C ARG A 32 7.77 -9.07 2.89
N GLN A 33 8.95 -8.65 3.33
CA GLN A 33 9.64 -7.47 2.81
C GLN A 33 10.06 -7.63 1.34
N ALA A 34 10.50 -8.82 0.92
CA ALA A 34 10.81 -9.11 -0.49
C ALA A 34 9.56 -9.11 -1.40
N SER A 35 8.40 -9.58 -0.91
CA SER A 35 7.13 -9.51 -1.65
C SER A 35 6.39 -8.17 -1.53
N LEU A 36 6.76 -7.31 -0.58
CA LEU A 36 6.11 -6.03 -0.23
C LEU A 36 7.11 -4.86 -0.16
N GLN A 37 8.17 -4.89 -0.97
CA GLN A 37 9.21 -3.84 -1.02
C GLN A 37 8.63 -2.42 -1.20
N SER A 38 7.40 -2.30 -1.71
CA SER A 38 6.65 -1.07 -1.93
C SER A 38 5.93 -0.51 -0.68
N LEU A 39 5.71 -1.30 0.39
CA LEU A 39 4.73 -0.96 1.43
C LEU A 39 5.18 -1.13 2.89
N THR A 40 6.31 -1.75 3.20
CA THR A 40 6.72 -1.81 4.61
C THR A 40 7.38 -0.50 5.02
N THR A 41 6.83 0.19 6.03
CA THR A 41 7.53 1.23 6.81
C THR A 41 8.44 0.64 7.88
N ASP A 42 8.47 -0.69 7.99
CA ASP A 42 9.35 -1.39 8.92
C ASP A 42 10.81 -1.17 8.51
N PRO A 43 11.71 -0.83 9.45
CA PRO A 43 13.13 -0.71 9.15
C PRO A 43 13.64 -1.99 8.50
N TRP A 44 14.56 -1.88 7.54
CA TRP A 44 15.32 -3.02 7.07
C TRP A 44 15.92 -3.66 8.31
N PRO A 45 15.85 -4.98 8.46
CA PRO A 45 16.31 -5.59 9.68
C PRO A 45 17.82 -5.35 9.79
N PHE A 46 18.24 -4.79 10.92
CA PHE A 46 19.62 -4.34 11.15
C PHE A 46 20.10 -4.91 12.48
N ASN A 47 21.39 -5.21 12.54
CA ASN A 47 22.04 -5.60 13.78
C ASN A 47 22.13 -4.38 14.72
N ASN A 48 21.60 -4.49 15.93
CA ASN A 48 21.40 -3.37 16.88
C ASN A 48 22.70 -2.78 17.48
N ASN A 49 23.88 -3.18 17.00
CA ASN A 49 25.16 -2.80 17.61
C ASN A 49 25.73 -1.46 17.13
N CYS A 50 25.05 -0.74 16.24
CA CYS A 50 25.53 0.56 15.75
C CYS A 50 24.76 1.72 16.40
N SER A 51 25.10 2.01 17.66
CA SER A 51 24.67 3.21 18.38
C SER A 51 25.50 4.41 17.91
N VAL A 52 25.19 4.97 16.73
CA VAL A 52 25.80 6.22 16.29
C VAL A 52 24.72 7.15 15.70
N ILE A 53 24.37 8.13 16.52
CA ILE A 53 23.90 9.48 16.16
C ILE A 53 22.69 9.51 15.20
N ALA A 54 21.49 9.54 15.79
CA ALA A 54 20.25 9.89 15.12
C ALA A 54 20.19 11.40 14.77
N SER A 55 21.07 11.85 13.87
CA SER A 55 21.00 13.20 13.28
C SER A 55 20.89 13.08 11.76
N ARG A 56 19.74 13.50 11.23
CA ARG A 56 19.18 13.28 9.88
C ARG A 56 18.53 11.90 9.71
N LYS A 57 17.21 11.90 9.46
CA LYS A 57 16.38 10.73 9.16
C LYS A 57 16.87 10.07 7.86
N GLN A 58 17.83 9.15 7.99
CA GLN A 58 18.34 8.34 6.89
C GLN A 58 17.18 7.51 6.30
N LEU A 59 17.01 7.55 4.98
CA LEU A 59 15.89 6.89 4.29
C LEU A 59 16.02 5.37 4.40
N LEU A 60 14.89 4.66 4.42
CA LEU A 60 14.87 3.20 4.54
C LEU A 60 15.62 2.54 3.37
N GLU A 61 15.46 3.13 2.19
CA GLU A 61 16.12 2.74 0.96
C GLU A 61 17.65 2.95 1.01
N GLU A 62 18.14 3.90 1.81
CA GLU A 62 19.58 4.14 2.03
C GLU A 62 20.20 2.99 2.79
N LYS A 63 19.46 2.54 3.81
CA LYS A 63 19.83 1.43 4.68
C LYS A 63 19.83 0.12 3.90
N HIS A 64 18.84 -0.09 3.03
CA HIS A 64 18.82 -1.23 2.11
C HIS A 64 20.00 -1.23 1.15
N ALA A 65 20.26 -0.12 0.45
CA ALA A 65 21.37 -0.02 -0.48
C ALA A 65 22.73 -0.21 0.21
N LYS A 66 22.90 0.33 1.42
CA LYS A 66 24.09 0.12 2.25
C LYS A 66 24.25 -1.35 2.65
N PHE A 67 23.18 -1.98 3.12
CA PHE A 67 23.18 -3.41 3.44
C PHE A 67 23.57 -4.27 2.23
N VAL A 68 22.95 -4.03 1.06
CA VAL A 68 23.26 -4.79 -0.16
C VAL A 68 24.73 -4.60 -0.53
N ARG A 69 25.27 -3.37 -0.46
CA ARG A 69 26.68 -3.10 -0.75
C ARG A 69 27.64 -3.87 0.18
N GLU A 70 27.31 -3.97 1.47
CA GLU A 70 28.12 -4.67 2.46
C GLU A 70 27.98 -6.20 2.37
N ALA A 71 26.79 -6.71 2.07
CA ALA A 71 26.48 -8.14 2.03
C ALA A 71 26.74 -8.81 0.68
N LEU A 72 26.80 -8.05 -0.43
CA LEU A 72 26.92 -8.58 -1.79
C LEU A 72 28.16 -9.49 -1.99
N PRO A 73 29.38 -9.13 -1.53
CA PRO A 73 30.55 -9.97 -1.73
C PRO A 73 30.45 -11.31 -0.98
N GLU A 74 29.88 -11.31 0.23
CA GLU A 74 29.69 -12.51 1.05
C GLU A 74 28.61 -13.42 0.45
N LEU A 75 27.47 -12.85 0.04
CA LEU A 75 26.38 -13.59 -0.63
C LEU A 75 26.84 -14.20 -1.97
N LEU A 76 27.54 -13.44 -2.80
CA LEU A 76 28.08 -13.95 -4.07
C LEU A 76 29.13 -15.04 -3.83
N SER A 77 29.94 -14.94 -2.77
CA SER A 77 30.91 -15.99 -2.40
C SER A 77 30.22 -17.26 -1.93
N LEU A 78 29.15 -17.12 -1.14
CA LEU A 78 28.36 -18.24 -0.63
C LEU A 78 27.64 -18.97 -1.76
N LEU A 79 27.09 -18.23 -2.73
CA LEU A 79 26.32 -18.78 -3.85
C LEU A 79 27.19 -19.26 -5.03
N ALA A 80 28.41 -18.73 -5.20
CA ALA A 80 29.36 -19.15 -6.24
C ALA A 80 29.89 -20.59 -6.07
N GLY A 81 29.73 -21.19 -4.88
CA GLY A 81 30.20 -22.55 -4.58
C GLY A 81 29.39 -23.69 -5.22
N HIS A 82 28.27 -23.41 -5.89
CA HIS A 82 27.28 -24.43 -6.29
C HIS A 82 27.30 -24.84 -7.77
N LEU A 83 28.29 -24.42 -8.57
CA LEU A 83 28.42 -24.89 -9.94
C LEU A 83 28.88 -26.36 -9.99
N GLN A 84 27.95 -27.29 -10.22
CA GLN A 84 28.29 -28.59 -10.81
C GLN A 84 28.36 -28.45 -12.32
N VAL A 85 29.55 -28.70 -12.88
CA VAL A 85 29.81 -28.70 -14.32
C VAL A 85 29.44 -30.07 -14.87
N GLU A 86 28.23 -30.23 -15.37
CA GLU A 86 27.92 -31.29 -16.33
C GLU A 86 27.26 -30.64 -17.54
N ASP A 87 28.06 -30.43 -18.60
CA ASP A 87 27.67 -30.44 -20.02
C ASP A 87 28.85 -30.00 -20.92
N CYS A 88 30.00 -30.66 -20.80
CA CYS A 88 31.08 -30.54 -21.80
C CYS A 88 31.66 -31.88 -22.28
N GLU A 89 31.08 -33.02 -21.89
CA GLU A 89 31.60 -34.34 -22.30
C GLU A 89 31.00 -34.89 -23.61
N LYS A 90 30.42 -34.04 -24.47
CA LYS A 90 29.99 -34.46 -25.80
C LYS A 90 30.59 -33.59 -26.91
N LYS A 91 31.92 -33.66 -27.04
CA LYS A 91 32.69 -33.71 -28.32
C LYS A 91 34.14 -33.24 -28.10
N LYS A 92 35.04 -34.19 -27.84
CA LYS A 92 36.32 -34.34 -28.58
C LYS A 92 37.11 -35.51 -28.02
N LYS A 93 37.30 -36.53 -28.87
CA LYS A 93 38.40 -37.48 -28.73
C LYS A 93 39.72 -36.71 -28.98
N THR A 94 40.77 -37.24 -28.34
CA THR A 94 42.21 -36.99 -28.50
C THR A 94 42.87 -35.80 -27.78
N ALA A 95 43.85 -36.18 -26.94
CA ALA A 95 45.01 -35.48 -26.38
C ALA A 95 44.81 -34.45 -25.23
N ASP A 96 45.67 -34.61 -24.21
CA ASP A 96 45.94 -33.79 -23.02
C ASP A 96 44.92 -33.77 -21.87
N LYS A 97 44.98 -34.83 -21.05
CA LYS A 97 44.31 -34.98 -19.74
C LYS A 97 44.88 -34.11 -18.60
N ARG A 98 45.63 -33.03 -18.87
CA ARG A 98 46.17 -32.15 -17.82
C ARG A 98 45.48 -30.79 -17.69
N THR A 99 44.72 -30.33 -18.69
CA THR A 99 44.12 -28.98 -18.67
C THR A 99 42.75 -28.89 -17.98
N ALA A 100 41.92 -29.94 -17.99
CA ALA A 100 40.56 -29.84 -17.42
C ALA A 100 40.55 -29.71 -15.88
N ARG A 101 41.45 -30.42 -15.18
CA ARG A 101 41.55 -30.39 -13.71
C ARG A 101 42.24 -29.11 -13.22
N GLU A 102 43.20 -28.60 -13.97
CA GLU A 102 43.83 -27.30 -13.74
C GLU A 102 42.86 -26.16 -14.03
N LEU A 103 42.09 -26.20 -15.12
CA LEU A 103 41.01 -25.24 -15.43
C LEU A 103 39.86 -25.29 -14.42
N LEU A 104 39.52 -26.46 -13.88
CA LEU A 104 38.53 -26.61 -12.79
C LEU A 104 39.05 -26.06 -11.46
N SER A 105 40.34 -26.23 -11.17
CA SER A 105 40.98 -25.55 -10.02
C SER A 105 41.03 -24.04 -10.23
N PHE A 106 41.31 -23.60 -11.47
CA PHE A 106 41.34 -22.21 -11.87
C PHE A 106 39.93 -21.59 -11.81
N MET A 107 38.87 -22.33 -12.17
CA MET A 107 37.47 -21.89 -12.08
C MET A 107 36.92 -21.89 -10.66
N LYS A 108 37.35 -22.84 -9.81
CA LYS A 108 37.12 -22.76 -8.35
C LYS A 108 37.82 -21.54 -7.73
N SER A 109 38.95 -21.10 -8.29
CA SER A 109 39.59 -19.82 -7.93
C SER A 109 39.08 -18.59 -8.70
N ALA A 110 38.36 -18.76 -9.83
CA ALA A 110 37.99 -17.67 -10.74
C ALA A 110 36.52 -17.21 -10.66
N GLY A 111 35.78 -17.62 -9.63
CA GLY A 111 34.48 -17.04 -9.28
C GLY A 111 33.54 -16.92 -10.47
N VAL A 112 32.90 -18.02 -10.87
CA VAL A 112 31.85 -17.99 -11.90
C VAL A 112 30.49 -18.13 -11.22
N LEU A 113 29.47 -17.42 -11.68
CA LEU A 113 28.11 -17.43 -11.15
C LEU A 113 27.16 -18.04 -12.20
N SER A 114 26.26 -18.92 -11.78
CA SER A 114 25.21 -19.42 -12.67
C SER A 114 24.11 -18.38 -12.90
N VAL A 115 23.36 -18.52 -13.98
CA VAL A 115 22.16 -17.70 -14.25
C VAL A 115 21.10 -17.84 -13.15
N ASP A 116 21.01 -19.01 -12.52
CA ASP A 116 20.04 -19.26 -11.43
C ASP A 116 20.39 -18.47 -10.16
N VAL A 117 21.68 -18.23 -9.90
CA VAL A 117 22.10 -17.29 -8.84
C VAL A 117 21.63 -15.87 -9.16
N VAL A 118 21.82 -15.41 -10.40
CA VAL A 118 21.36 -14.07 -10.82
C VAL A 118 19.83 -13.93 -10.71
N ARG A 119 19.07 -14.98 -11.05
CA ARG A 119 17.60 -15.01 -10.83
C ARG A 119 17.24 -14.94 -9.34
N ALA A 120 17.93 -15.69 -8.48
CA ALA A 120 17.67 -15.65 -7.04
C ALA A 120 17.99 -14.27 -6.42
N PHE A 121 18.98 -13.54 -6.96
CA PHE A 121 19.27 -12.16 -6.55
C PHE A 121 18.16 -11.16 -6.89
N ALA A 122 17.27 -11.47 -7.84
CA ALA A 122 16.10 -10.65 -8.15
C ALA A 122 15.15 -10.52 -6.94
N LEU A 123 15.27 -11.40 -5.93
CA LEU A 123 14.54 -11.31 -4.67
C LEU A 123 14.91 -10.05 -3.85
N ILE A 124 16.16 -9.59 -3.95
CA ILE A 124 16.70 -8.47 -3.15
C ILE A 124 16.93 -7.22 -4.01
N ILE A 125 17.18 -7.40 -5.31
CA ILE A 125 17.61 -6.34 -6.24
C ILE A 125 16.67 -6.32 -7.45
N GLY A 126 15.97 -5.20 -7.67
CA GLY A 126 15.28 -4.91 -8.93
C GLY A 126 16.22 -4.24 -9.94
N ALA A 127 15.92 -4.39 -11.24
CA ALA A 127 16.74 -3.82 -12.31
C ALA A 127 15.95 -2.91 -13.26
N SER A 128 16.62 -1.89 -13.77
CA SER A 128 16.09 -0.99 -14.80
C SER A 128 17.23 -0.47 -15.67
N ILE A 129 16.93 -0.13 -16.92
CA ILE A 129 17.91 0.40 -17.88
C ILE A 129 17.97 1.92 -17.70
N ARG A 130 19.17 2.50 -17.66
CA ARG A 130 19.33 3.96 -17.53
C ARG A 130 18.54 4.70 -18.61
N GLY A 131 17.57 5.52 -18.21
CA GLY A 131 16.69 6.31 -19.08
C GLY A 131 15.32 5.67 -19.33
N ASP A 132 15.17 4.36 -19.11
CA ASP A 132 13.89 3.67 -19.12
C ASP A 132 13.28 3.73 -17.71
N LYS A 133 11.97 3.98 -17.63
CA LYS A 133 11.23 4.01 -16.35
C LYS A 133 10.64 2.64 -16.00
N SER A 134 10.69 1.68 -16.93
CA SER A 134 10.17 0.33 -16.70
C SER A 134 11.15 -0.52 -15.88
N GLU A 135 10.58 -1.32 -14.99
CA GLU A 135 11.30 -2.39 -14.31
C GLU A 135 11.44 -3.58 -15.27
N ARG A 136 12.63 -4.19 -15.26
CA ARG A 136 12.90 -5.44 -15.98
C ARG A 136 13.56 -6.42 -15.03
N ASP A 137 13.47 -7.70 -15.37
CA ASP A 137 14.16 -8.75 -14.64
C ASP A 137 15.68 -8.52 -14.67
N LEU A 138 16.36 -8.73 -13.53
CA LEU A 138 17.81 -8.51 -13.40
C LEU A 138 18.60 -9.29 -14.44
N LEU A 139 18.19 -10.52 -14.71
CA LEU A 139 18.79 -11.35 -15.75
C LEU A 139 18.64 -10.72 -17.15
N SER A 140 17.46 -10.20 -17.47
CA SER A 140 17.22 -9.55 -18.77
C SER A 140 18.10 -8.31 -18.97
N VAL A 141 18.31 -7.52 -17.91
CA VAL A 141 19.18 -6.33 -17.97
C VAL A 141 20.65 -6.71 -18.04
N ALA A 142 21.06 -7.75 -17.31
CA ALA A 142 22.44 -8.23 -17.30
C ALA A 142 22.85 -8.90 -18.61
N THR A 143 21.91 -9.52 -19.32
CA THR A 143 22.14 -10.18 -20.63
C THR A 143 21.88 -9.29 -21.84
N ASP A 144 21.39 -8.07 -21.64
CA ASP A 144 21.08 -7.13 -22.72
C ASP A 144 22.35 -6.82 -23.56
N LYS A 145 22.17 -6.58 -24.86
CA LYS A 145 23.28 -6.41 -25.83
C LYS A 145 24.25 -5.30 -25.43
N ASN A 146 23.75 -4.27 -24.76
CA ASN A 146 24.53 -3.11 -24.33
C ASN A 146 25.25 -3.33 -22.99
N ASN A 147 24.81 -4.30 -22.18
CA ASN A 147 25.29 -4.52 -20.82
C ASN A 147 26.04 -5.84 -20.64
N CYS A 148 25.85 -6.82 -21.53
CA CYS A 148 26.42 -8.18 -21.40
C CYS A 148 27.93 -8.21 -21.23
N TYR A 149 28.67 -7.31 -21.90
CA TYR A 149 30.11 -7.18 -21.73
C TYR A 149 30.50 -6.55 -20.38
N LYS A 150 29.67 -5.65 -19.84
CA LYS A 150 29.94 -4.97 -18.57
C LYS A 150 29.57 -5.85 -17.37
N SER A 151 28.48 -6.60 -17.47
CA SER A 151 28.02 -7.55 -16.44
C SER A 151 28.88 -8.83 -16.39
N GLY A 152 29.77 -9.03 -17.36
CA GLY A 152 30.62 -10.23 -17.45
C GLY A 152 29.86 -11.49 -17.89
N TYR A 153 28.81 -11.33 -18.69
CA TYR A 153 28.00 -12.46 -19.18
C TYR A 153 28.73 -13.26 -20.28
N LEU A 154 28.92 -14.55 -20.02
CA LEU A 154 29.54 -15.50 -20.93
C LEU A 154 28.45 -16.30 -21.67
N SER A 155 28.00 -15.78 -22.81
CA SER A 155 26.89 -16.36 -23.60
C SER A 155 27.07 -17.86 -23.94
N LYS A 156 28.30 -18.31 -24.20
CA LYS A 156 28.61 -19.71 -24.51
C LYS A 156 28.50 -20.66 -23.31
N LYS A 157 28.66 -20.14 -22.09
CA LYS A 157 28.64 -20.91 -20.84
C LYS A 157 27.37 -20.67 -20.02
N ASN A 158 26.50 -19.77 -20.47
CA ASN A 158 25.30 -19.34 -19.75
C ASN A 158 25.59 -19.01 -18.27
N ALA A 159 26.67 -18.24 -18.04
CA ALA A 159 27.21 -17.95 -16.73
C ALA A 159 27.84 -16.55 -16.69
N PHE A 160 28.07 -16.01 -15.49
CA PHE A 160 28.66 -14.69 -15.27
C PHE A 160 30.01 -14.81 -14.57
N GLN A 161 30.95 -13.92 -14.90
CA GLN A 161 32.17 -13.77 -14.11
C GLN A 161 31.87 -12.97 -12.83
N LYS A 162 32.06 -13.58 -11.65
CA LYS A 162 31.74 -13.01 -10.33
C LYS A 162 32.33 -11.63 -10.14
N GLY A 163 33.62 -11.45 -10.40
CA GLY A 163 34.30 -10.17 -10.16
C GLY A 163 33.72 -9.03 -11.02
N LEU A 164 33.45 -9.29 -12.30
CA LEU A 164 32.84 -8.31 -13.21
C LEU A 164 31.37 -8.06 -12.88
N PHE A 165 30.63 -9.12 -12.55
CA PHE A 165 29.22 -9.02 -12.15
C PHE A 165 29.04 -8.25 -10.83
N GLU A 166 29.92 -8.49 -9.87
CA GLU A 166 29.96 -7.78 -8.59
C GLU A 166 30.27 -6.30 -8.79
N GLN A 167 31.33 -5.97 -9.53
CA GLN A 167 31.67 -4.58 -9.85
C GLN A 167 30.54 -3.88 -10.62
N TRP A 168 29.97 -4.56 -11.61
CA TRP A 168 28.84 -4.02 -12.39
C TRP A 168 27.61 -3.73 -11.52
N LEU A 169 27.28 -4.63 -10.58
CA LEU A 169 26.22 -4.39 -9.61
C LEU A 169 26.57 -3.23 -8.68
N LEU A 170 27.78 -3.19 -8.11
CA LEU A 170 28.21 -2.12 -7.20
C LEU A 170 28.19 -0.74 -7.87
N ASP A 171 28.64 -0.64 -9.12
CA ASP A 171 28.64 0.60 -9.91
C ASP A 171 27.23 1.01 -10.37
N GLY A 172 26.32 0.02 -10.50
CA GLY A 172 24.93 0.20 -10.91
C GLY A 172 23.94 0.33 -9.75
N LEU A 173 24.36 0.04 -8.51
CA LEU A 173 23.51 0.00 -7.33
C LEU A 173 23.05 1.42 -6.97
N ASP A 174 21.79 1.69 -7.32
CA ASP A 174 21.07 2.91 -6.99
C ASP A 174 19.96 2.58 -5.97
N TRP A 175 19.28 3.61 -5.46
CA TRP A 175 18.15 3.46 -4.55
C TRP A 175 17.06 2.54 -5.16
N ALA A 176 16.30 1.82 -4.32
CA ALA A 176 15.32 0.85 -4.78
C ALA A 176 14.28 1.47 -5.75
N PRO A 177 14.06 0.89 -6.96
CA PRO A 177 13.22 1.49 -8.00
C PRO A 177 11.74 1.69 -7.60
N HIS A 178 11.28 0.95 -6.58
CA HIS A 178 9.90 1.00 -6.05
C HIS A 178 9.79 1.67 -4.70
N GLY A 179 10.89 2.23 -4.21
CA GLY A 179 10.93 3.01 -2.99
C GLY A 179 10.10 4.28 -3.11
N GLU A 180 9.70 4.81 -1.97
CA GLU A 180 8.93 6.04 -1.88
C GLU A 180 9.67 7.22 -2.52
N TRP A 181 10.99 7.26 -2.36
CA TRP A 181 11.84 8.30 -2.91
C TRP A 181 11.89 8.29 -4.45
N LEU A 182 12.04 7.12 -5.07
CA LEU A 182 12.07 6.98 -6.52
C LEU A 182 10.69 7.13 -7.15
N CYS A 183 9.63 6.67 -6.48
CA CYS A 183 8.26 6.96 -6.89
C CYS A 183 8.04 8.48 -6.98
N VAL A 184 8.48 9.26 -5.98
CA VAL A 184 8.36 10.73 -5.99
C VAL A 184 9.16 11.41 -7.12
N ARG A 185 10.33 10.90 -7.49
CA ARG A 185 11.21 11.54 -8.49
C ARG A 185 10.99 11.06 -9.93
N ARG A 186 10.79 9.76 -10.14
CA ARG A 186 10.71 9.12 -11.46
C ARG A 186 9.32 8.57 -11.78
N GLY A 187 8.43 8.47 -10.81
CA GLY A 187 7.07 8.02 -11.02
C GLY A 187 6.24 8.95 -11.90
N CYS A 188 5.09 8.45 -12.34
CA CYS A 188 4.17 9.19 -13.20
C CYS A 188 3.13 9.90 -12.32
N ARG A 189 2.98 11.22 -12.50
CA ARG A 189 1.96 12.01 -11.80
C ARG A 189 0.58 11.49 -12.20
N LEU A 190 -0.27 11.24 -11.21
CA LEU A 190 -1.65 10.82 -11.44
C LEU A 190 -2.50 12.05 -11.77
N LEU A 191 -3.42 11.90 -12.73
CA LEU A 191 -4.39 12.91 -13.13
C LEU A 191 -5.66 12.83 -12.29
N TRP A 192 -5.54 12.49 -11.01
CA TRP A 192 -6.71 12.44 -10.13
C TRP A 192 -7.11 13.87 -9.74
N PRO A 193 -8.41 14.16 -9.62
CA PRO A 193 -8.85 15.47 -9.19
C PRO A 193 -8.36 15.73 -7.77
N VAL A 194 -7.71 16.88 -7.58
CA VAL A 194 -7.25 17.36 -6.27
C VAL A 194 -7.79 18.77 -6.07
N VAL A 195 -8.69 18.91 -5.11
CA VAL A 195 -9.14 20.20 -4.61
C VAL A 195 -8.26 20.57 -3.44
N ALA A 196 -7.76 21.80 -3.40
CA ALA A 196 -7.23 22.37 -2.17
C ALA A 196 -7.85 23.74 -1.93
N LEU A 197 -8.09 24.06 -0.66
CA LEU A 197 -8.64 25.36 -0.30
C LEU A 197 -7.60 26.48 -0.45
N ASN A 198 -6.31 26.16 -0.31
CA ASN A 198 -5.20 27.09 -0.41
C ASN A 198 -4.43 26.89 -1.73
N SER A 199 -4.07 28.00 -2.39
CA SER A 199 -3.33 28.00 -3.67
C SER A 199 -1.92 27.40 -3.59
N GLN A 200 -1.37 27.19 -2.38
CA GLN A 200 -0.04 26.62 -2.13
C GLN A 200 -0.10 25.19 -1.56
N SER A 201 -1.09 24.37 -1.93
CA SER A 201 -1.11 22.97 -1.48
C SER A 201 -0.03 22.14 -2.19
N HIS A 202 1.01 21.77 -1.45
CA HIS A 202 2.07 20.87 -1.92
C HIS A 202 1.61 19.42 -1.91
N HIS A 203 0.80 18.99 -2.87
CA HIS A 203 0.39 17.59 -2.96
C HIS A 203 1.28 16.80 -3.92
N ARG A 204 1.57 15.54 -3.58
CA ARG A 204 2.21 14.58 -4.48
C ARG A 204 1.32 13.36 -4.64
N LEU A 205 0.74 13.22 -5.83
CA LEU A 205 0.00 12.04 -6.27
C LEU A 205 0.77 11.41 -7.41
N VAL A 206 1.46 10.32 -7.13
CA VAL A 206 2.38 9.68 -8.07
C VAL A 206 2.15 8.18 -8.07
N ALA A 207 2.31 7.56 -9.23
CA ALA A 207 2.34 6.11 -9.35
C ALA A 207 3.71 5.63 -9.85
N SER A 208 4.13 4.45 -9.42
CA SER A 208 5.27 3.77 -10.05
C SER A 208 4.99 3.46 -11.53
N SER A 209 6.06 3.40 -12.33
CA SER A 209 6.00 3.15 -13.78
C SER A 209 6.03 1.65 -14.11
N SER A 210 6.00 0.77 -13.11
CA SER A 210 6.06 -0.69 -13.28
C SER A 210 4.74 -1.26 -13.81
N SER A 211 4.84 -2.23 -14.73
CA SER A 211 3.70 -2.92 -15.35
C SER A 211 3.08 -4.01 -14.46
N GLY A 212 3.78 -4.49 -13.42
CA GLY A 212 3.32 -5.57 -12.54
C GLY A 212 2.66 -5.10 -11.25
N ASN A 213 3.47 -4.62 -10.30
CA ASN A 213 3.00 -4.12 -9.00
C ASN A 213 3.07 -2.59 -8.99
N ARG A 214 1.93 -1.93 -9.15
CA ARG A 214 1.85 -0.47 -9.20
C ARG A 214 1.74 0.12 -7.80
N LEU A 215 2.75 0.84 -7.32
CA LEU A 215 2.65 1.62 -6.09
C LEU A 215 1.98 2.96 -6.40
N VAL A 216 0.86 3.25 -5.75
CA VAL A 216 0.22 4.58 -5.73
C VAL A 216 0.61 5.27 -4.43
N TYR A 217 1.21 6.45 -4.56
CA TYR A 217 1.71 7.24 -3.45
C TYR A 217 1.01 8.59 -3.39
N ILE A 218 0.29 8.83 -2.28
CA ILE A 218 -0.36 10.10 -1.96
C ILE A 218 0.38 10.70 -0.77
N CYS A 219 0.96 11.89 -0.95
CA CYS A 219 1.77 12.52 0.08
C CYS A 219 1.55 14.02 0.16
N GLU A 220 1.67 14.55 1.39
CA GLU A 220 1.65 15.99 1.67
C GLU A 220 0.35 16.69 1.21
N LEU A 221 -0.75 15.94 1.09
CA LEU A 221 -2.05 16.54 0.84
C LEU A 221 -2.50 17.27 2.12
N VAL A 222 -2.47 18.61 2.08
CA VAL A 222 -2.85 19.49 3.19
C VAL A 222 -4.06 20.32 2.81
N ASP A 223 -5.07 20.35 3.68
CA ASP A 223 -6.31 21.14 3.49
C ASP A 223 -6.97 20.87 2.12
N GLY A 224 -6.92 19.60 1.70
CA GLY A 224 -7.32 19.19 0.36
C GLY A 224 -8.16 17.92 0.32
N LEU A 225 -8.83 17.75 -0.81
CA LEU A 225 -9.68 16.61 -1.12
C LEU A 225 -9.22 15.98 -2.42
N THR A 226 -9.09 14.65 -2.43
CA THR A 226 -8.90 13.91 -3.68
C THR A 226 -9.86 12.73 -3.74
N ALA A 227 -10.39 12.48 -4.94
CA ALA A 227 -11.32 11.41 -5.18
C ALA A 227 -10.94 10.64 -6.44
N HIS A 228 -10.83 9.32 -6.30
CA HIS A 228 -10.62 8.41 -7.41
C HIS A 228 -11.61 7.27 -7.32
N VAL A 229 -12.31 7.00 -8.42
CA VAL A 229 -13.18 5.84 -8.60
C VAL A 229 -12.60 5.03 -9.74
N GLY A 230 -12.01 3.89 -9.41
CA GLY A 230 -11.43 2.97 -10.39
C GLY A 230 -12.43 1.91 -10.81
N GLU A 231 -12.33 1.44 -12.06
CA GLU A 231 -13.14 0.32 -12.57
C GLU A 231 -12.33 -0.99 -12.70
N GLU A 232 -11.01 -0.88 -12.87
CA GLU A 232 -10.14 -1.99 -13.21
C GLU A 232 -9.51 -2.64 -11.97
N VAL A 233 -9.11 -3.91 -12.13
CA VAL A 233 -8.29 -4.65 -11.16
C VAL A 233 -6.90 -4.03 -11.14
N ALA A 234 -6.75 -2.92 -10.43
CA ALA A 234 -5.45 -2.37 -10.17
C ALA A 234 -4.77 -3.28 -9.14
N ASN A 235 -3.85 -4.14 -9.61
CA ASN A 235 -2.88 -4.82 -8.75
C ASN A 235 -1.91 -3.77 -8.16
N CYS A 236 -2.47 -2.90 -7.32
CA CYS A 236 -1.83 -1.72 -6.81
C CYS A 236 -1.72 -1.73 -5.30
N ASP A 237 -0.60 -1.22 -4.85
CA ASP A 237 -0.27 -0.99 -3.45
C ASP A 237 -0.49 0.50 -3.17
N LEU A 238 -1.18 0.85 -2.10
CA LEU A 238 -1.50 2.24 -1.78
C LEU A 238 -0.71 2.71 -0.56
N LYS A 239 0.00 3.83 -0.68
CA LYS A 239 0.71 4.45 0.44
C LYS A 239 0.30 5.91 0.57
N ILE A 240 -0.29 6.25 1.71
CA ILE A 240 -0.75 7.59 2.06
C ILE A 240 0.13 8.10 3.20
N ARG A 241 0.78 9.26 3.01
CA ARG A 241 1.74 9.76 3.99
C ARG A 241 1.69 11.27 4.21
N ARG A 242 1.84 11.73 5.46
CA ARG A 242 1.94 13.17 5.81
C ARG A 242 0.76 14.01 5.28
N CYS A 243 -0.44 13.44 5.25
CA CYS A 243 -1.64 14.18 4.86
C CYS A 243 -2.29 14.81 6.11
N SER A 244 -2.70 16.08 5.99
CA SER A 244 -3.24 16.88 7.09
C SER A 244 -4.57 17.50 6.68
N LYS A 245 -5.61 17.44 7.53
CA LYS A 245 -6.91 18.10 7.25
C LYS A 245 -7.43 17.74 5.85
N ALA A 246 -7.28 16.47 5.49
CA ALA A 246 -7.45 15.99 4.13
C ALA A 246 -8.56 14.96 4.03
N ASN A 247 -9.29 15.00 2.92
CA ASN A 247 -10.36 14.06 2.58
C ASN A 247 -9.92 13.23 1.37
N ILE A 248 -9.58 11.95 1.58
CA ILE A 248 -9.01 11.09 0.56
C ILE A 248 -10.00 9.95 0.26
N TYR A 249 -10.49 9.89 -0.97
CA TYR A 249 -11.37 8.84 -1.44
C TYR A 249 -10.69 8.05 -2.55
N VAL A 250 -10.41 6.77 -2.32
CA VAL A 250 -9.82 5.85 -3.32
C VAL A 250 -10.71 4.62 -3.41
N LEU A 251 -11.74 4.70 -4.24
CA LEU A 251 -12.81 3.71 -4.38
C LEU A 251 -12.48 2.71 -5.48
N GLN A 252 -11.45 1.91 -5.25
CA GLN A 252 -11.05 0.79 -6.11
C GLN A 252 -10.48 -0.34 -5.25
N PRO A 253 -10.45 -1.58 -5.76
CA PRO A 253 -9.73 -2.67 -5.09
C PRO A 253 -8.24 -2.35 -5.02
N THR A 254 -7.62 -2.64 -3.87
CA THR A 254 -6.17 -2.51 -3.70
C THR A 254 -5.60 -3.78 -3.09
N ARG A 255 -4.32 -4.08 -3.34
CA ARG A 255 -3.65 -5.25 -2.75
C ARG A 255 -3.42 -5.03 -1.26
N ASN A 256 -2.79 -3.90 -0.92
CA ASN A 256 -2.42 -3.55 0.43
C ASN A 256 -2.40 -2.02 0.55
N ALA A 257 -2.59 -1.51 1.77
CA ALA A 257 -2.64 -0.08 2.03
C ALA A 257 -1.83 0.30 3.28
N VAL A 258 -1.09 1.41 3.21
CA VAL A 258 -0.29 1.93 4.33
C VAL A 258 -0.62 3.39 4.52
N ILE A 259 -1.01 3.74 5.74
CA ILE A 259 -1.35 5.10 6.13
C ILE A 259 -0.39 5.50 7.24
N HIS A 260 0.39 6.55 6.99
CA HIS A 260 1.50 6.94 7.86
C HIS A 260 1.56 8.44 8.09
N LYS A 261 1.68 8.87 9.36
CA LYS A 261 1.85 10.30 9.71
C LYS A 261 0.72 11.20 9.18
N CYS A 262 -0.50 10.69 9.13
CA CYS A 262 -1.68 11.47 8.76
C CYS A 262 -2.31 12.09 10.01
N HIS A 263 -2.86 13.30 9.90
CA HIS A 263 -3.60 13.90 11.01
C HIS A 263 -4.83 14.70 10.56
N ASP A 264 -5.88 14.67 11.37
CA ASP A 264 -7.17 15.33 11.12
C ASP A 264 -7.74 14.98 9.73
N ALA A 265 -7.59 13.73 9.30
CA ALA A 265 -7.87 13.31 7.93
C ALA A 265 -8.94 12.21 7.86
N ARG A 266 -9.82 12.28 6.87
CA ARG A 266 -10.77 11.22 6.52
C ARG A 266 -10.25 10.46 5.30
N ILE A 267 -10.03 9.16 5.45
CA ILE A 267 -9.46 8.31 4.41
C ILE A 267 -10.43 7.16 4.15
N VAL A 268 -11.00 7.16 2.96
CA VAL A 268 -12.02 6.22 2.52
C VAL A 268 -11.43 5.41 1.38
N LEU A 269 -11.27 4.10 1.60
CA LEU A 269 -10.67 3.19 0.65
C LEU A 269 -11.70 2.14 0.20
N GLY A 270 -11.57 1.71 -1.04
CA GLY A 270 -12.20 0.49 -1.52
C GLY A 270 -11.64 -0.77 -0.82
N PRO A 271 -12.21 -1.94 -1.10
CA PRO A 271 -11.77 -3.22 -0.56
C PRO A 271 -10.26 -3.48 -0.74
N VAL A 272 -9.58 -3.80 0.36
CA VAL A 272 -8.15 -4.13 0.41
C VAL A 272 -8.01 -5.65 0.52
N ALA A 273 -7.49 -6.29 -0.52
CA ALA A 273 -7.36 -7.75 -0.58
C ALA A 273 -6.43 -8.33 0.50
N GLY A 274 -5.43 -7.54 0.91
CA GLY A 274 -4.44 -7.89 1.92
C GLY A 274 -4.57 -7.03 3.17
N ARG A 275 -3.45 -6.42 3.58
CA ARG A 275 -3.33 -5.72 4.85
C ARG A 275 -3.45 -4.21 4.67
N ILE A 276 -4.17 -3.59 5.60
CA ILE A 276 -4.06 -2.17 5.89
C ILE A 276 -3.23 -1.96 7.16
N ARG A 277 -2.24 -1.05 7.10
CA ARG A 277 -1.42 -0.65 8.25
C ARG A 277 -1.55 0.84 8.53
N LEU A 278 -1.97 1.18 9.74
CA LEU A 278 -1.98 2.55 10.26
C LEU A 278 -0.76 2.74 11.16
N SER A 279 -0.03 3.84 10.96
CA SER A 279 1.17 4.15 11.75
C SER A 279 1.32 5.63 12.01
N GLU A 280 1.59 6.04 13.25
CA GLU A 280 1.83 7.45 13.62
C GLU A 280 0.70 8.41 13.19
N CYS A 281 -0.56 7.96 13.14
CA CYS A 281 -1.72 8.79 12.73
C CYS A 281 -2.46 9.40 13.93
N ARG A 282 -3.11 10.56 13.74
CA ARG A 282 -3.82 11.29 14.80
C ARG A 282 -5.17 11.84 14.35
N ASN A 283 -6.24 11.66 15.12
CA ASN A 283 -7.56 12.23 14.82
C ASN A 283 -8.03 11.90 13.39
N CYS A 284 -7.85 10.66 12.95
CA CYS A 284 -8.22 10.24 11.59
C CYS A 284 -9.44 9.32 11.60
N VAL A 285 -10.26 9.43 10.56
CA VAL A 285 -11.36 8.50 10.30
C VAL A 285 -10.99 7.65 9.09
N ILE A 286 -10.89 6.33 9.30
CA ILE A 286 -10.52 5.38 8.25
C ILE A 286 -11.73 4.51 7.94
N VAL A 287 -12.11 4.43 6.67
CA VAL A 287 -13.23 3.60 6.20
C VAL A 287 -12.73 2.65 5.13
N CYS A 288 -12.70 1.35 5.41
CA CYS A 288 -12.27 0.35 4.42
C CYS A 288 -12.66 -1.08 4.82
N ALA A 289 -12.94 -1.93 3.84
CA ALA A 289 -12.96 -3.39 4.04
C ALA A 289 -11.55 -3.93 3.79
N ALA A 290 -11.01 -4.78 4.67
CA ALA A 290 -9.64 -5.30 4.53
C ALA A 290 -9.49 -6.71 5.10
N ARG A 291 -8.61 -7.53 4.51
CA ARG A 291 -8.34 -8.88 5.03
C ARG A 291 -7.68 -8.86 6.41
N SER A 292 -6.81 -7.87 6.66
CA SER A 292 -6.09 -7.69 7.91
C SER A 292 -5.90 -6.21 8.23
N LEU A 293 -6.16 -5.80 9.47
CA LEU A 293 -5.98 -4.44 9.95
C LEU A 293 -4.92 -4.43 11.07
N VAL A 294 -3.90 -3.59 10.91
CA VAL A 294 -2.86 -3.36 11.91
C VAL A 294 -2.78 -1.88 12.23
N ILE A 295 -2.84 -1.53 13.51
CA ILE A 295 -2.82 -0.15 14.01
C ILE A 295 -1.65 -0.03 14.99
N ALA A 296 -0.72 0.88 14.73
CA ALA A 296 0.46 1.07 15.56
C ALA A 296 0.75 2.55 15.81
N ASP A 297 1.09 2.92 17.05
CA ASP A 297 1.46 4.29 17.43
C ASP A 297 0.44 5.37 16.99
N CYS A 298 -0.85 5.06 17.09
CA CYS A 298 -1.94 5.92 16.63
C CYS A 298 -2.75 6.53 17.78
N ARG A 299 -3.30 7.74 17.60
CA ARG A 299 -4.13 8.41 18.63
C ARG A 299 -5.44 8.92 18.07
N GLY A 300 -6.56 8.64 18.72
CA GLY A 300 -7.87 9.20 18.32
C GLY A 300 -8.28 8.75 16.92
N ILE A 301 -8.25 7.44 16.65
CA ILE A 301 -8.59 6.90 15.33
C ILE A 301 -9.94 6.24 15.38
N THR A 302 -10.84 6.61 14.47
CA THR A 302 -12.08 5.88 14.23
C THR A 302 -11.92 5.03 12.98
N VAL A 303 -12.14 3.72 13.09
CA VAL A 303 -12.03 2.79 11.95
C VAL A 303 -13.37 2.11 11.71
N HIS A 304 -13.99 2.39 10.58
CA HIS A 304 -15.15 1.67 10.07
C HIS A 304 -14.66 0.58 9.13
N THR A 305 -14.76 -0.68 9.55
CA THR A 305 -14.17 -1.78 8.78
C THR A 305 -15.01 -3.04 8.75
N LEU A 306 -14.72 -3.85 7.73
CA LEU A 306 -15.12 -5.23 7.61
C LEU A 306 -13.83 -6.03 7.44
N THR A 307 -13.59 -6.96 8.36
CA THR A 307 -12.39 -7.77 8.32
C THR A 307 -12.64 -9.19 8.82
N PRO A 308 -12.21 -10.23 8.09
CA PRO A 308 -12.34 -11.61 8.55
C PRO A 308 -11.35 -11.96 9.67
N GLN A 309 -10.30 -11.14 9.87
CA GLN A 309 -9.29 -11.33 10.92
C GLN A 309 -9.50 -10.34 12.06
N ARG A 310 -9.05 -10.71 13.25
CA ARG A 310 -9.03 -9.80 14.40
C ARG A 310 -8.11 -8.60 14.12
N PRO A 311 -8.58 -7.34 14.24
CA PRO A 311 -7.72 -6.17 14.17
C PRO A 311 -6.58 -6.26 15.19
N VAL A 312 -5.37 -5.87 14.80
CA VAL A 312 -4.20 -5.95 15.69
C VAL A 312 -3.75 -4.54 16.06
N LEU A 313 -3.76 -4.24 17.35
CA LEU A 313 -3.27 -2.99 17.94
C LEU A 313 -1.88 -3.25 18.51
N VAL A 314 -0.91 -2.44 18.11
CA VAL A 314 0.51 -2.64 18.46
C VAL A 314 1.08 -1.39 19.12
N GLY A 315 1.90 -1.60 20.14
CA GLY A 315 2.70 -0.55 20.77
C GLY A 315 1.98 0.23 21.86
N SER A 316 2.75 0.74 22.82
CA SER A 316 2.25 1.43 24.02
C SER A 316 1.69 2.82 23.75
N ARG A 317 1.94 3.41 22.57
CA ARG A 317 1.46 4.75 22.20
C ARG A 317 0.09 4.74 21.50
N THR A 318 -0.48 3.56 21.27
CA THR A 318 -1.77 3.41 20.61
C THR A 318 -2.90 3.62 21.61
N GLN A 319 -3.70 4.69 21.45
CA GLN A 319 -4.76 5.04 22.41
C GLN A 319 -5.94 5.76 21.74
N GLY A 320 -7.14 5.60 22.31
CA GLY A 320 -8.35 6.23 21.79
C GLY A 320 -8.71 5.72 20.40
N ILE A 321 -8.74 4.40 20.22
CA ILE A 321 -9.15 3.77 18.97
C ILE A 321 -10.63 3.40 19.09
N THR A 322 -11.44 3.81 18.13
CA THR A 322 -12.86 3.43 18.04
C THR A 322 -13.05 2.53 16.84
N LEU A 323 -13.52 1.31 17.05
CA LEU A 323 -13.85 0.36 15.98
C LEU A 323 -15.35 0.35 15.74
N ALA A 324 -15.73 0.36 14.48
CA ALA A 324 -17.11 0.34 14.03
C ALA A 324 -17.26 -0.59 12.82
N PRO A 325 -18.47 -1.12 12.57
CA PRO A 325 -18.71 -1.88 11.35
C PRO A 325 -18.57 -0.97 10.12
N LEU A 326 -18.36 -1.58 8.96
CA LEU A 326 -18.28 -0.86 7.69
C LEU A 326 -19.55 -0.02 7.47
N ASN A 327 -19.40 1.28 7.26
CA ASN A 327 -20.51 2.24 7.16
C ASN A 327 -20.71 2.83 5.77
N ILE A 328 -20.04 2.28 4.75
CA ILE A 328 -20.03 2.81 3.37
C ILE A 328 -20.75 1.88 2.41
N TYR A 329 -21.51 2.46 1.49
CA TYR A 329 -22.06 1.77 0.32
C TYR A 329 -21.79 2.59 -0.96
N TYR A 330 -21.41 1.91 -2.03
CA TYR A 330 -21.40 2.47 -3.39
C TYR A 330 -21.68 1.37 -4.41
N PRO A 331 -22.18 1.70 -5.62
CA PRO A 331 -22.67 0.71 -6.58
C PRO A 331 -21.70 -0.44 -6.88
N LYS A 332 -20.39 -0.15 -6.95
CA LYS A 332 -19.35 -1.13 -7.27
C LYS A 332 -18.77 -1.86 -6.05
N LEU A 333 -19.22 -1.57 -4.82
CA LEU A 333 -18.63 -2.13 -3.60
C LEU A 333 -18.65 -3.66 -3.60
N LYS A 334 -19.78 -4.28 -3.96
CA LYS A 334 -19.92 -5.74 -4.01
C LYS A 334 -18.94 -6.37 -5.00
N GLN A 335 -18.81 -5.78 -6.19
CA GLN A 335 -17.85 -6.23 -7.20
C GLN A 335 -16.40 -6.09 -6.70
N HIS A 336 -16.05 -4.95 -6.11
CA HIS A 336 -14.71 -4.73 -5.56
C HIS A 336 -14.39 -5.69 -4.41
N MET A 337 -15.38 -6.04 -3.57
CA MET A 337 -15.20 -7.01 -2.50
C MET A 337 -14.95 -8.42 -3.04
N MET A 338 -15.67 -8.84 -4.08
CA MET A 338 -15.43 -10.11 -4.76
C MET A 338 -14.02 -10.17 -5.36
N GLN A 339 -13.58 -9.09 -6.02
CA GLN A 339 -12.22 -9.00 -6.57
C GLN A 339 -11.14 -9.05 -5.48
N ALA A 340 -11.39 -8.43 -4.33
CA ALA A 340 -10.51 -8.49 -3.16
C ALA A 340 -10.61 -9.82 -2.37
N GLN A 341 -11.50 -10.74 -2.79
CA GLN A 341 -11.81 -12.00 -2.10
C GLN A 341 -12.23 -11.77 -0.64
N LEU A 342 -13.00 -10.71 -0.37
CA LEU A 342 -13.57 -10.41 0.93
C LEU A 342 -15.04 -10.82 0.96
N HIS A 343 -15.41 -11.56 2.00
CA HIS A 343 -16.78 -12.01 2.24
C HIS A 343 -17.32 -11.32 3.50
N SER A 344 -18.59 -10.96 3.49
CA SER A 344 -19.24 -10.28 4.61
C SER A 344 -19.72 -11.19 5.73
N LEU A 345 -19.72 -12.51 5.51
CA LEU A 345 -20.16 -13.50 6.50
C LEU A 345 -19.18 -13.63 7.67
N ILE A 346 -17.88 -13.52 7.39
CA ILE A 346 -16.83 -13.61 8.41
C ILE A 346 -16.38 -12.20 8.72
N ASN A 347 -16.81 -11.67 9.86
CA ASN A 347 -16.48 -10.32 10.28
C ASN A 347 -16.10 -10.28 11.77
N MET A 348 -14.84 -9.97 12.04
CA MET A 348 -14.20 -9.98 13.36
C MET A 348 -13.73 -8.58 13.79
N TRP A 349 -14.27 -7.54 13.14
CA TRP A 349 -13.94 -6.13 13.38
C TRP A 349 -14.06 -5.71 14.86
N ASN A 350 -15.00 -6.27 15.62
CA ASN A 350 -15.25 -5.97 17.03
C ASN A 350 -14.39 -6.78 18.01
N ARG A 351 -13.45 -7.58 17.52
CA ARG A 351 -12.59 -8.45 18.36
C ARG A 351 -11.10 -8.08 18.19
N PRO A 352 -10.66 -6.91 18.67
CA PRO A 352 -9.26 -6.50 18.55
C PRO A 352 -8.31 -7.36 19.41
N LEU A 353 -7.11 -7.59 18.89
CA LEU A 353 -5.97 -8.16 19.62
C LEU A 353 -4.99 -7.05 19.95
N HIS A 354 -4.60 -6.94 21.21
CA HIS A 354 -3.61 -5.97 21.68
C HIS A 354 -2.26 -6.65 21.87
N LEU A 355 -1.21 -6.13 21.24
CA LEU A 355 0.16 -6.61 21.34
C LEU A 355 1.04 -5.50 21.92
N GLY A 356 1.42 -5.62 23.19
CA GLY A 356 2.24 -4.64 23.92
C GLY A 356 3.01 -5.26 25.08
N SER A 357 4.09 -4.60 25.50
CA SER A 357 5.05 -5.10 26.51
C SER A 357 4.48 -5.22 27.93
N GLU A 358 3.28 -4.69 28.19
CA GLU A 358 2.70 -4.64 29.55
C GLU A 358 1.37 -5.39 29.72
N GLY A 359 1.06 -6.35 28.83
CA GLY A 359 0.06 -7.39 29.10
C GLY A 359 -1.41 -6.99 29.18
N VAL A 360 -1.79 -5.77 29.58
CA VAL A 360 -3.18 -5.31 29.67
C VAL A 360 -3.21 -3.79 29.54
N LEU A 361 -3.70 -3.27 28.40
CA LEU A 361 -4.20 -1.89 28.34
C LEU A 361 -5.71 -1.97 28.13
N SER A 362 -6.42 -2.16 29.24
CA SER A 362 -7.85 -1.91 29.33
C SER A 362 -8.11 -0.46 28.88
N GLY A 363 -8.89 -0.26 27.81
CA GLY A 363 -9.33 1.08 27.37
C GLY A 363 -8.58 1.70 26.18
N ALA A 364 -7.63 1.03 25.53
CA ALA A 364 -7.00 1.57 24.31
C ALA A 364 -7.93 1.56 23.08
N CYS A 365 -8.90 0.63 23.09
CA CYS A 365 -9.84 0.41 21.99
C CYS A 365 -11.27 0.25 22.50
N GLU A 366 -12.18 1.02 21.92
CA GLU A 366 -13.61 1.00 22.21
C GLU A 366 -14.38 0.62 20.95
N VAL A 367 -15.54 -0.01 21.14
CA VAL A 367 -16.49 -0.27 20.05
C VAL A 367 -17.47 0.90 19.99
N MET A 368 -17.71 1.43 18.79
CA MET A 368 -18.67 2.51 18.56
C MET A 368 -20.08 2.07 19.00
N SER A 369 -20.80 2.96 19.68
CA SER A 369 -22.20 2.73 20.01
C SER A 369 -23.05 2.70 18.73
N PRO A 370 -24.15 1.93 18.68
CA PRO A 370 -25.08 1.98 17.56
C PRO A 370 -25.68 3.37 17.34
N ASP A 371 -25.83 4.18 18.38
CA ASP A 371 -26.46 5.51 18.30
C ASP A 371 -25.56 6.55 17.63
N ASP A 372 -24.24 6.44 17.81
CA ASP A 372 -23.25 7.31 17.15
C ASP A 372 -22.98 6.90 15.69
N PHE A 373 -23.48 5.73 15.27
CA PHE A 373 -23.21 5.17 13.96
C PHE A 373 -24.02 5.84 12.86
N GLN A 374 -23.31 6.38 11.86
CA GLN A 374 -23.91 7.00 10.69
C GLN A 374 -23.35 6.41 9.40
N LEU A 375 -24.23 6.19 8.42
CA LEU A 375 -23.81 5.78 7.08
C LEU A 375 -23.06 6.92 6.38
N LEU A 376 -21.90 6.57 5.82
CA LEU A 376 -21.12 7.48 5.00
C LEU A 376 -21.70 7.52 3.58
N VAL A 377 -22.23 8.68 3.19
CA VAL A 377 -22.67 8.97 1.83
C VAL A 377 -21.49 9.48 1.01
N ILE A 378 -21.28 8.94 -0.19
CA ILE A 378 -20.21 9.39 -1.09
C ILE A 378 -20.76 10.51 -1.98
N PRO A 379 -20.33 11.77 -1.76
CA PRO A 379 -21.02 12.95 -2.30
C PRO A 379 -20.95 13.12 -3.81
N PHE A 380 -19.96 12.51 -4.47
CA PHE A 380 -19.72 12.64 -5.92
C PHE A 380 -20.14 11.41 -6.73
N ILE A 381 -20.58 10.33 -6.07
CA ILE A 381 -21.22 9.21 -6.74
C ILE A 381 -22.72 9.47 -6.72
N GLN A 382 -23.30 9.70 -7.90
CA GLN A 382 -24.74 9.77 -8.06
C GLN A 382 -25.31 8.36 -7.83
N THR A 383 -25.56 8.01 -6.57
CA THR A 383 -26.61 7.05 -6.26
C THR A 383 -27.90 7.84 -6.31
N PRO A 384 -28.68 7.81 -7.41
CA PRO A 384 -30.02 8.38 -7.36
C PRO A 384 -30.71 7.77 -6.13
N PRO A 385 -31.38 8.56 -5.29
CA PRO A 385 -32.33 8.00 -4.36
C PRO A 385 -33.37 7.29 -5.23
N MET A 386 -33.21 5.99 -5.42
CA MET A 386 -34.20 5.15 -6.08
C MET A 386 -35.48 5.29 -5.27
N ASP A 387 -36.40 6.14 -5.74
CA ASP A 387 -37.82 6.13 -5.42
C ASP A 387 -38.17 5.77 -3.98
N GLY A 388 -37.75 6.61 -3.02
CA GLY A 388 -38.14 6.46 -1.61
C GLY A 388 -37.66 5.18 -0.90
N ARG A 389 -36.79 4.37 -1.53
CA ARG A 389 -36.21 3.17 -0.89
C ARG A 389 -35.15 3.58 0.13
N PRO A 390 -35.05 2.86 1.27
CA PRO A 390 -34.03 3.11 2.28
C PRO A 390 -32.61 2.98 1.68
N PRO A 391 -31.63 3.73 2.21
CA PRO A 391 -30.25 3.64 1.77
C PRO A 391 -29.76 2.19 1.86
N LEU A 392 -29.10 1.72 0.80
CA LEU A 392 -28.58 0.37 0.75
C LEU A 392 -27.55 0.17 1.88
N LEU A 393 -27.84 -0.79 2.75
CA LEU A 393 -26.99 -1.06 3.90
C LEU A 393 -25.66 -1.67 3.45
N PRO A 394 -24.55 -1.30 4.10
CA PRO A 394 -23.26 -1.94 3.89
C PRO A 394 -23.33 -3.46 4.15
N PRO A 395 -22.56 -4.26 3.41
CA PRO A 395 -22.54 -5.70 3.60
C PRO A 395 -21.93 -6.05 4.95
N GLY A 396 -22.53 -7.00 5.68
CA GLY A 396 -22.01 -7.47 6.98
C GLY A 396 -22.24 -6.50 8.14
N LEU A 397 -23.18 -5.56 7.99
CA LEU A 397 -23.63 -4.69 9.08
C LEU A 397 -24.40 -5.51 10.13
N PRO A 398 -24.04 -5.43 11.43
CA PRO A 398 -24.78 -6.12 12.48
C PRO A 398 -26.19 -5.54 12.66
N HIS A 399 -27.11 -6.36 13.15
CA HIS A 399 -28.53 -6.00 13.28
C HIS A 399 -28.78 -4.77 14.15
N GLU A 400 -28.05 -4.61 15.26
CA GLU A 400 -28.17 -3.45 16.15
C GLU A 400 -27.86 -2.12 15.44
N PHE A 401 -26.78 -2.10 14.66
CA PHE A 401 -26.40 -0.94 13.86
C PHE A 401 -27.38 -0.70 12.70
N ALA A 402 -27.86 -1.77 12.06
CA ALA A 402 -28.87 -1.66 11.01
C ALA A 402 -30.18 -1.04 11.55
N LYS A 403 -30.64 -1.51 12.72
CA LYS A 403 -31.82 -0.98 13.40
C LYS A 403 -31.65 0.50 13.77
N SER A 404 -30.49 0.89 14.31
CA SER A 404 -30.20 2.30 14.63
C SER A 404 -30.29 3.19 13.37
N VAL A 405 -29.73 2.74 12.24
CA VAL A 405 -29.83 3.46 10.96
C VAL A 405 -31.29 3.56 10.49
N GLU A 406 -32.07 2.49 10.61
CA GLU A 406 -33.49 2.49 10.25
C GLU A 406 -34.31 3.42 11.13
N ASP A 407 -34.08 3.41 12.44
CA ASP A 407 -34.79 4.23 13.41
C ASP A 407 -34.43 5.71 13.25
N ALA A 408 -33.16 6.04 12.97
CA ALA A 408 -32.75 7.38 12.56
C ALA A 408 -33.44 7.81 11.25
N GLY A 409 -33.56 6.89 10.28
CA GLY A 409 -34.28 7.13 9.03
C GLY A 409 -35.77 7.42 9.25
N LYS A 410 -36.44 6.66 10.14
CA LYS A 410 -37.83 6.87 10.54
C LYS A 410 -38.02 8.20 11.27
N CYS A 411 -37.09 8.58 12.12
CA CYS A 411 -37.13 9.89 12.80
C CYS A 411 -37.09 11.03 11.78
N VAL A 412 -36.23 10.94 10.77
CA VAL A 412 -36.14 11.94 9.70
C VAL A 412 -37.40 11.96 8.82
N SER A 413 -37.98 10.80 8.51
CA SER A 413 -39.21 10.74 7.72
C SER A 413 -40.43 11.24 8.50
N SER A 414 -40.54 10.93 9.80
CA SER A 414 -41.59 11.46 10.69
C SER A 414 -41.52 12.97 10.74
N PHE A 415 -40.33 13.55 10.98
CA PHE A 415 -40.16 15.00 10.98
C PHE A 415 -40.55 15.63 9.63
N ARG A 416 -40.20 15.01 8.50
CA ARG A 416 -40.62 15.48 7.18
C ARG A 416 -42.13 15.40 6.97
N ALA A 417 -42.78 14.36 7.48
CA ALA A 417 -44.23 14.20 7.43
C ALA A 417 -44.92 15.26 8.30
N GLU A 418 -44.46 15.48 9.53
CA GLU A 418 -44.95 16.54 10.43
C GLU A 418 -44.84 17.93 9.78
N VAL A 419 -43.71 18.24 9.13
CA VAL A 419 -43.54 19.51 8.40
C VAL A 419 -44.50 19.63 7.21
N LYS A 420 -44.81 18.52 6.53
CA LYS A 420 -45.74 18.48 5.39
C LYS A 420 -47.20 18.63 5.87
N ASP A 421 -47.55 17.95 6.95
CA ASP A 421 -48.91 17.88 7.51
C ASP A 421 -49.26 19.12 8.34
N ALA A 422 -48.27 19.89 8.78
CA ALA A 422 -48.45 21.16 9.46
C ALA A 422 -49.16 22.25 8.61
N ASN A 423 -49.52 21.97 7.34
CA ASN A 423 -50.26 22.87 6.44
C ASN A 423 -49.78 24.33 6.47
N LEU A 424 -48.46 24.51 6.60
CA LEU A 424 -47.83 25.81 6.76
C LEU A 424 -48.12 26.69 5.54
N SER A 425 -48.51 27.94 5.80
CA SER A 425 -48.66 28.95 4.75
C SER A 425 -47.33 29.16 4.01
N PRO A 426 -47.33 29.65 2.76
CA PRO A 426 -46.09 29.89 2.02
C PRO A 426 -45.12 30.82 2.78
N GLU A 427 -45.64 31.80 3.52
CA GLU A 427 -44.84 32.70 4.37
C GLU A 427 -44.22 31.96 5.56
N GLN A 428 -44.99 31.11 6.25
CA GLN A 428 -44.50 30.30 7.36
C GLN A 428 -43.45 29.27 6.92
N ARG A 429 -43.60 28.69 5.73
CA ARG A 429 -42.58 27.80 5.13
C ARG A 429 -41.27 28.53 4.90
N ILE A 430 -41.31 29.78 4.42
CA ILE A 430 -40.11 30.60 4.24
C ILE A 430 -39.44 30.88 5.60
N ILE A 431 -40.21 31.17 6.64
CA ILE A 431 -39.68 31.40 7.99
C ILE A 431 -39.04 30.11 8.53
N LEU A 432 -39.72 28.96 8.43
CA LEU A 432 -39.19 27.67 8.87
C LEU A 432 -37.89 27.33 8.13
N GLN A 433 -37.86 27.51 6.80
CA GLN A 433 -36.66 27.27 6.00
C GLN A 433 -35.50 28.15 6.46
N LYS A 434 -35.74 29.45 6.73
CA LYS A 434 -34.72 30.36 7.27
C LYS A 434 -34.17 29.91 8.62
N VAL A 435 -35.02 29.39 9.51
CA VAL A 435 -34.59 28.87 10.82
C VAL A 435 -33.75 27.61 10.66
N ILE A 436 -34.19 26.66 9.82
CA ILE A 436 -33.45 25.44 9.50
C ILE A 436 -32.08 25.80 8.92
N ASP A 437 -32.03 26.69 7.93
CA ASP A 437 -30.78 27.13 7.30
C ASP A 437 -29.84 27.80 8.31
N THR A 438 -30.38 28.59 9.23
CA THR A 438 -29.59 29.25 10.28
C THR A 438 -29.00 28.22 11.24
N LYS A 439 -29.81 27.28 11.73
CA LYS A 439 -29.35 26.20 12.61
C LYS A 439 -28.33 25.30 11.91
N PHE A 440 -28.56 24.99 10.63
CA PHE A 440 -27.63 24.20 9.82
C PHE A 440 -26.28 24.91 9.63
N LYS A 441 -26.28 26.22 9.34
CA LYS A 441 -25.05 27.01 9.22
C LYS A 441 -24.28 27.10 10.55
N LEU A 442 -24.97 27.23 11.67
CA LEU A 442 -24.34 27.17 13.00
C LEU A 442 -23.70 25.81 13.25
N TRP A 443 -24.44 24.73 12.98
CA TRP A 443 -23.92 23.36 13.09
C TRP A 443 -22.70 23.10 12.19
N LEU A 444 -22.71 23.60 10.94
CA LEU A 444 -21.55 23.49 10.03
C LEU A 444 -20.29 24.17 10.58
N LYS A 445 -20.45 25.29 11.28
CA LYS A 445 -19.35 26.03 11.91
C LYS A 445 -18.84 25.31 13.16
N GLU A 446 -19.75 24.87 14.03
CA GLU A 446 -19.42 24.16 15.29
C GLU A 446 -18.72 22.83 15.02
N THR A 447 -19.18 22.09 14.01
CA THR A 447 -18.59 20.79 13.63
C THR A 447 -17.36 20.90 12.73
N GLY A 448 -17.03 22.11 12.25
CA GLY A 448 -15.94 22.34 11.28
C GLY A 448 -16.20 21.75 9.88
N LYS A 449 -17.40 21.22 9.61
CA LYS A 449 -17.80 20.59 8.35
C LYS A 449 -17.97 21.59 7.19
N GLN A 450 -18.03 22.88 7.48
CA GLN A 450 -18.07 23.93 6.45
C GLN A 450 -16.93 23.77 5.42
N ARG A 451 -15.72 23.46 5.89
CA ARG A 451 -14.55 23.29 5.00
C ARG A 451 -14.71 22.10 4.06
N GLU A 452 -15.29 21.01 4.55
CA GLU A 452 -15.55 19.82 3.74
C GLU A 452 -16.59 20.13 2.67
N LEU A 453 -17.63 20.89 3.00
CA LEU A 453 -18.64 21.35 2.04
C LEU A 453 -18.00 22.17 0.91
N ASP A 454 -17.15 23.15 1.26
CA ASP A 454 -16.46 24.01 0.27
C ASP A 454 -15.55 23.18 -0.66
N GLN A 455 -14.87 22.16 -0.13
CA GLN A 455 -14.06 21.24 -0.92
C GLN A 455 -14.91 20.39 -1.87
N LEU A 456 -16.06 19.90 -1.41
CA LEU A 456 -16.97 19.07 -2.18
C LEU A 456 -17.66 19.84 -3.30
N GLU A 457 -18.02 21.10 -3.07
CA GLU A 457 -18.57 21.98 -4.11
C GLU A 457 -17.56 22.16 -5.25
N LYS A 458 -16.31 22.49 -4.92
CA LYS A 458 -15.22 22.61 -5.90
C LYS A 458 -14.93 21.29 -6.63
N LEU A 459 -14.94 20.16 -5.92
CA LEU A 459 -14.78 18.84 -6.55
C LEU A 459 -15.90 18.56 -7.55
N THR A 460 -17.13 18.85 -7.16
CA THR A 460 -18.32 18.60 -7.99
C THR A 460 -18.25 19.42 -9.28
N LEU A 461 -17.80 20.67 -9.20
CA LEU A 461 -17.55 21.50 -10.38
C LEU A 461 -16.47 20.88 -11.27
N MET A 462 -15.30 20.48 -10.73
CA MET A 462 -14.25 19.84 -11.52
C MET A 462 -14.71 18.55 -12.21
N LEU A 463 -15.42 17.68 -11.49
CA LEU A 463 -15.94 16.43 -12.05
C LEU A 463 -16.99 16.67 -13.15
N LYS A 464 -17.81 17.73 -13.03
CA LYS A 464 -18.73 18.14 -14.11
C LYS A 464 -17.97 18.57 -15.36
N TYR A 465 -16.93 19.40 -15.22
CA TYR A 465 -16.10 19.82 -16.35
C TYR A 465 -15.39 18.65 -17.03
N GLU A 466 -14.82 17.71 -16.27
CA GLU A 466 -14.20 16.51 -16.83
C GLU A 466 -15.18 15.66 -17.63
N ARG A 467 -16.42 15.44 -17.12
CA ARG A 467 -17.44 14.70 -17.88
C ARG A 467 -17.80 15.40 -19.19
N VAL A 468 -18.01 16.72 -19.16
CA VAL A 468 -18.33 17.49 -20.37
C VAL A 468 -17.19 17.39 -21.40
N SER A 469 -15.93 17.52 -20.97
CA SER A 469 -14.76 17.39 -21.85
C SER A 469 -14.63 16.00 -22.50
N LYS A 470 -14.89 14.92 -21.75
CA LYS A 470 -14.87 13.55 -22.28
C LYS A 470 -15.99 13.26 -23.26
N THR A 471 -17.12 13.96 -23.13
CA THR A 471 -18.29 13.79 -24.01
C THR A 471 -18.16 14.61 -25.30
N THR A 472 -17.37 15.69 -25.29
CA THR A 472 -17.06 16.52 -26.47
C THR A 472 -15.83 16.04 -27.25
N SER A 473 -15.04 15.13 -26.69
CA SER A 473 -13.88 14.49 -27.35
C SER A 473 -14.21 13.17 -28.05
N ILE A 474 -15.50 12.83 -28.17
CA ILE A 474 -16.06 11.72 -28.97
C ILE A 474 -16.86 12.37 -30.07
#